data_AF-A0A812L9T1-F1
#
_entry.id   AF-A0A812L9T1-F1
#
_cell.length_a   1.000
_cell.length_b   1.000
_cell.length_c   1.000
_cell.angle_alpha   90.00
_cell.angle_beta   90.00
_cell.angle_gamma   90.00
#
_symmetry.space_group_name_H-M   'P 1'
#
loop_
_entity.id
_entity.type
_entity.pdbx_description
1 polymer ?
#
loop_
_entity_poly.entity_id
_entity_poly.type
_entity_poly.pdbx_seq_one_letter_code
_entity_poly.pdbx_strand_id
1 'polypeptide(L)'
;MGGDSSAVADQLQNVKEIQASQGAFAAICHDGTVVTWGSVAYGGNSSAVQAQLSQVQKIQATDFSFAAIRLDGSVVTWGAGQFGGFCEADLREVLHIQSTRSAFAAIRANGSVVTWGAAEEGGDSSAVQDKLHNVVHVQATGRGFAAILADSSVVTWGGGESASYNQYTCCLND
;
A
#
# COMPACT_ATOMS: atom_id res chain seq x y z
N MET A 1 -6.32 20.52 -4.61
CA MET A 1 -6.91 20.44 -5.97
C MET A 1 -5.98 19.60 -6.82
N GLY A 2 -6.44 18.47 -7.33
CA GLY A 2 -5.63 17.54 -8.14
C GLY A 2 -6.46 16.69 -9.10
N GLY A 3 -7.70 17.08 -9.37
CA GLY A 3 -8.66 16.29 -10.14
C GLY A 3 -8.76 16.65 -11.63
N ASP A 4 -8.04 17.66 -12.11
CA ASP A 4 -8.04 17.98 -13.54
C ASP A 4 -7.17 16.97 -14.31
N SER A 5 -7.81 16.14 -15.14
CA SER A 5 -7.17 15.13 -15.97
C SER A 5 -6.97 15.58 -17.42
N SER A 6 -7.24 16.85 -17.76
CA SER A 6 -7.17 17.34 -19.14
C SER A 6 -5.80 17.14 -19.78
N ALA A 7 -4.71 17.29 -19.01
CA ALA A 7 -3.34 17.07 -19.46
C ALA A 7 -3.03 15.62 -19.85
N VAL A 8 -3.85 14.65 -19.41
CA VAL A 8 -3.66 13.22 -19.66
C VAL A 8 -4.87 12.56 -20.32
N ALA A 9 -5.85 13.35 -20.79
CA ALA A 9 -7.11 12.85 -21.32
C ALA A 9 -6.94 11.84 -22.48
N ASP A 10 -5.96 12.07 -23.35
CA ASP A 10 -5.67 11.18 -24.48
C ASP A 10 -5.10 9.81 -24.04
N GLN A 11 -4.53 9.75 -22.83
CA GLN A 11 -3.96 8.51 -22.26
C GLN A 11 -4.98 7.72 -21.44
N LEU A 12 -6.09 8.34 -21.03
CA LEU A 12 -7.13 7.73 -20.20
C LEU A 12 -8.21 7.02 -21.03
N GLN A 13 -7.81 6.35 -22.10
CA GLN A 13 -8.70 5.55 -22.94
C GLN A 13 -8.69 4.10 -22.44
N ASN A 14 -9.86 3.54 -22.10
CA ASN A 14 -10.01 2.17 -21.60
C ASN A 14 -9.32 1.91 -20.24
N VAL A 15 -9.57 2.77 -19.26
CA VAL A 15 -9.09 2.59 -17.88
C VAL A 15 -9.80 1.41 -17.20
N LYS A 16 -9.03 0.55 -16.52
CA LYS A 16 -9.51 -0.60 -15.74
C LYS A 16 -9.83 -0.23 -14.29
N GLU A 17 -8.97 0.57 -13.67
CA GLU A 17 -9.07 0.94 -12.26
C GLU A 17 -8.49 2.34 -12.05
N ILE A 18 -9.04 3.10 -11.10
CA ILE A 18 -8.49 4.38 -10.64
C ILE A 18 -8.35 4.30 -9.13
N GLN A 19 -7.19 4.75 -8.63
CA GLN A 19 -6.93 4.96 -7.22
C GLN A 19 -6.61 6.43 -6.96
N ALA A 20 -7.00 6.90 -5.79
CA ALA A 20 -6.84 8.30 -5.38
C ALA A 20 -6.03 8.40 -4.10
N SER A 21 -5.11 9.37 -4.07
CA SER A 21 -4.54 9.91 -2.84
C SER A 21 -5.31 11.18 -2.44
N GLN A 22 -4.85 11.92 -1.42
CA GLN A 22 -5.53 13.15 -1.00
C GLN A 22 -5.52 14.25 -2.08
N GLY A 23 -4.55 14.21 -3.00
CA GLY A 23 -4.33 15.28 -3.98
C GLY A 23 -3.92 14.81 -5.37
N ALA A 24 -3.94 13.51 -5.66
CA ALA A 24 -3.55 12.95 -6.93
C ALA A 24 -4.33 11.67 -7.25
N PHE A 25 -4.19 11.22 -8.50
CA PHE A 25 -4.81 10.00 -9.00
C PHE A 25 -3.80 9.16 -9.78
N ALA A 26 -4.04 7.85 -9.80
CA ALA A 26 -3.36 6.90 -10.63
C ALA A 26 -4.38 5.97 -11.30
N ALA A 27 -4.28 5.82 -12.62
CA ALA A 27 -5.15 4.94 -13.40
C ALA A 27 -4.35 3.78 -13.99
N ILE A 28 -4.92 2.57 -13.92
CA ILE A 28 -4.41 1.40 -14.65
C ILE A 28 -5.13 1.35 -16.00
N CYS A 29 -4.37 1.42 -17.09
CA CYS A 29 -4.89 1.30 -18.46
C CYS A 29 -5.10 -0.18 -18.86
N HIS A 30 -5.85 -0.43 -19.93
CA HIS A 30 -6.16 -1.81 -20.34
C HIS A 30 -4.91 -2.64 -20.67
N ASP A 31 -3.86 -2.01 -21.20
CA ASP A 31 -2.57 -2.63 -21.50
C ASP A 31 -1.70 -2.88 -20.26
N GLY A 32 -2.17 -2.52 -19.06
CA GLY A 32 -1.47 -2.69 -17.80
C GLY A 32 -0.43 -1.60 -17.52
N THR A 33 -0.41 -0.51 -18.31
CA THR A 33 0.37 0.70 -17.97
C THR A 33 -0.35 1.57 -16.95
N VAL A 34 0.38 2.49 -16.32
CA VAL A 34 -0.18 3.43 -15.34
C VAL A 34 0.00 4.86 -15.79
N VAL A 35 -1.06 5.65 -15.65
CA VAL A 35 -1.06 7.10 -15.87
C VAL A 35 -1.35 7.79 -14.54
N THR A 36 -0.56 8.80 -14.18
CA THR A 36 -0.75 9.59 -12.96
C THR A 36 -1.01 11.06 -13.28
N TRP A 37 -1.81 11.71 -12.43
CA TRP A 37 -2.08 13.15 -12.54
C TRP A 37 -2.42 13.75 -11.17
N GLY A 38 -2.44 15.08 -11.11
CA GLY A 38 -2.70 15.85 -9.89
C GLY A 38 -1.41 16.37 -9.26
N SER A 39 -1.44 16.61 -7.95
CA SER A 39 -0.34 17.26 -7.25
C SER A 39 0.85 16.31 -7.03
N VAL A 40 2.04 16.78 -7.40
CA VAL A 40 3.31 16.07 -7.20
C VAL A 40 3.55 15.71 -5.73
N ALA A 41 3.18 16.61 -4.81
CA ALA A 41 3.33 16.39 -3.36
C ALA A 41 2.49 15.23 -2.82
N TYR A 42 1.50 14.77 -3.60
CA TYR A 42 0.60 13.68 -3.25
C TYR A 42 0.74 12.48 -4.21
N GLY A 43 1.85 12.39 -4.96
CA GLY A 43 2.15 11.26 -5.83
C GLY A 43 1.64 11.40 -7.28
N GLY A 44 1.21 12.59 -7.70
CA GLY A 44 0.72 12.85 -9.07
C GLY A 44 1.78 12.84 -10.18
N ASN A 45 3.02 12.47 -9.87
CA ASN A 45 4.10 12.32 -10.85
C ASN A 45 4.85 11.01 -10.64
N SER A 46 4.64 10.06 -11.56
CA SER A 46 5.31 8.76 -11.61
C SER A 46 6.49 8.70 -12.59
N SER A 47 6.94 9.82 -13.16
CA SER A 47 7.90 9.81 -14.29
C SER A 47 9.21 9.08 -13.98
N ALA A 48 9.71 9.19 -12.74
CA ALA A 48 10.93 8.51 -12.29
C ALA A 48 10.84 6.98 -12.31
N VAL A 49 9.63 6.42 -12.21
CA VAL A 49 9.37 4.97 -12.18
C VAL A 49 8.53 4.49 -13.36
N GLN A 50 8.23 5.36 -14.34
CA GLN A 50 7.27 5.09 -15.41
C GLN A 50 7.61 3.84 -16.22
N ALA A 51 8.90 3.59 -16.46
CA ALA A 51 9.38 2.40 -17.18
C ALA A 51 9.08 1.09 -16.44
N GLN A 52 8.91 1.14 -15.12
CA GLN A 52 8.58 -0.03 -14.28
C GLN A 52 7.06 -0.24 -14.16
N LEU A 53 6.25 0.79 -14.44
CA LEU A 53 4.78 0.76 -14.36
C LEU A 53 4.15 0.14 -15.61
N SER A 54 4.53 -1.10 -15.89
CA SER A 54 3.97 -1.97 -16.92
C SER A 54 3.51 -3.28 -16.29
N GLN A 55 2.47 -3.88 -16.89
CA GLN A 55 1.83 -5.10 -16.38
C GLN A 55 1.36 -4.93 -14.92
N VAL A 56 0.82 -3.75 -14.59
CA VAL A 56 0.25 -3.46 -13.27
C VAL A 56 -1.14 -4.08 -13.17
N GLN A 57 -1.38 -4.79 -12.06
CA GLN A 57 -2.67 -5.44 -11.80
C GLN A 57 -3.52 -4.71 -10.76
N LYS A 58 -2.89 -4.00 -9.82
CA LYS A 58 -3.57 -3.30 -8.74
C LYS A 58 -2.72 -2.13 -8.25
N ILE A 59 -3.37 -1.04 -7.85
CA ILE A 59 -2.72 0.08 -7.17
C ILE A 59 -3.35 0.21 -5.79
N GLN A 60 -2.56 0.65 -4.82
CA GLN A 60 -3.03 1.11 -3.52
C GLN A 60 -2.41 2.47 -3.21
N ALA A 61 -3.14 3.31 -2.50
CA ALA A 61 -2.73 4.67 -2.18
C ALA A 61 -2.71 4.94 -0.67
N THR A 62 -1.72 5.70 -0.21
CA THR A 62 -1.78 6.48 1.02
C THR A 62 -2.32 7.88 0.69
N ASP A 63 -2.40 8.78 1.68
CA ASP A 63 -2.78 10.17 1.42
C ASP A 63 -1.78 10.86 0.48
N PHE A 64 -0.52 10.41 0.42
CA PHE A 64 0.59 11.10 -0.26
C PHE A 64 1.36 10.26 -1.31
N SER A 65 1.12 8.95 -1.38
CA SER A 65 1.94 8.02 -2.16
C SER A 65 1.11 6.88 -2.73
N PHE A 66 1.72 6.13 -3.65
CA PHE A 66 1.11 4.98 -4.29
C PHE A 66 2.07 3.79 -4.30
N ALA A 67 1.47 2.59 -4.32
CA ALA A 67 2.16 1.32 -4.52
C ALA A 67 1.39 0.51 -5.58
N ALA A 68 2.08 0.09 -6.64
CA ALA A 68 1.53 -0.73 -7.71
C ALA A 68 2.06 -2.16 -7.61
N ILE A 69 1.16 -3.14 -7.59
CA ILE A 69 1.49 -4.56 -7.71
C ILE A 69 1.50 -4.91 -9.20
N ARG A 70 2.59 -5.51 -9.66
CA ARG A 70 2.75 -6.02 -11.03
C ARG A 70 2.31 -7.49 -11.11
N LEU A 71 2.04 -7.98 -12.32
CA LEU A 71 1.62 -9.37 -12.57
C LEU A 71 2.64 -10.42 -12.09
N ASP A 72 3.92 -10.05 -12.01
CA ASP A 72 4.99 -10.91 -11.49
C ASP A 72 5.10 -10.88 -9.94
N GLY A 73 4.20 -10.17 -9.26
CA GLY A 73 4.20 -10.00 -7.82
C GLY A 73 5.23 -8.98 -7.29
N SER A 74 5.96 -8.29 -8.16
CA SER A 74 6.83 -7.17 -7.75
C SER A 74 6.01 -5.90 -7.48
N VAL A 75 6.52 -5.04 -6.60
CA VAL A 75 5.87 -3.76 -6.25
C VAL A 75 6.73 -2.58 -6.67
N VAL A 76 6.09 -1.58 -7.28
CA VAL A 76 6.69 -0.28 -7.59
C VAL A 76 6.01 0.78 -6.73
N THR A 77 6.79 1.63 -6.07
CA THR A 77 6.28 2.71 -5.20
C THR A 77 6.70 4.07 -5.74
N TRP A 78 5.86 5.09 -5.53
CA TRP A 78 6.18 6.48 -5.84
C TRP A 78 5.36 7.45 -4.99
N GLY A 79 5.79 8.71 -4.95
CA GLY A 79 5.18 9.77 -4.14
C GLY A 79 6.12 10.22 -3.02
N ALA A 80 5.55 10.66 -1.89
CA ALA A 80 6.34 11.18 -0.78
C ALA A 80 7.06 10.03 -0.04
N GLY A 81 8.41 10.03 -0.05
CA GLY A 81 9.22 8.95 0.51
C GLY A 81 8.86 8.59 1.97
N GLN A 82 8.73 9.59 2.84
CA GLN A 82 8.37 9.40 4.25
C GLN A 82 6.96 8.83 4.48
N PHE A 83 6.11 8.85 3.45
CA PHE A 83 4.71 8.41 3.49
C PHE A 83 4.45 7.25 2.52
N GLY A 84 5.47 6.42 2.30
CA GLY A 84 5.37 5.17 1.54
C GLY A 84 5.73 5.27 0.05
N GLY A 85 6.20 6.43 -0.41
CA GLY A 85 6.64 6.63 -1.80
C GLY A 85 8.02 6.04 -2.12
N PHE A 86 8.70 5.47 -1.12
CA PHE A 86 9.96 4.76 -1.26
C PHE A 86 10.00 3.57 -0.29
N CYS A 87 10.58 2.46 -0.73
CA CYS A 87 10.83 1.28 0.09
C CYS A 87 12.18 0.67 -0.31
N GLU A 88 13.06 0.45 0.66
CA GLU A 88 14.37 -0.19 0.45
C GLU A 88 14.27 -1.73 0.42
N ALA A 89 13.18 -2.28 0.95
CA ALA A 89 12.98 -3.71 1.01
C ALA A 89 12.66 -4.29 -0.36
N ASP A 90 13.09 -5.54 -0.60
CA ASP A 90 12.75 -6.28 -1.80
C ASP A 90 11.25 -6.66 -1.81
N LEU A 91 10.41 -5.93 -2.53
CA LEU A 91 8.98 -6.19 -2.59
C LEU A 91 8.65 -7.12 -3.77
N ARG A 92 8.91 -8.42 -3.61
CA ARG A 92 8.56 -9.50 -4.55
C ARG A 92 7.54 -10.46 -3.95
N GLU A 93 6.89 -11.21 -4.82
CA GLU A 93 5.88 -12.21 -4.46
C GLU A 93 4.73 -11.62 -3.63
N VAL A 94 4.42 -10.34 -3.82
CA VAL A 94 3.34 -9.65 -3.11
C VAL A 94 2.00 -10.00 -3.73
N LEU A 95 1.07 -10.44 -2.90
CA LEU A 95 -0.30 -10.76 -3.31
C LEU A 95 -1.24 -9.58 -3.08
N HIS A 96 -1.11 -8.93 -1.93
CA HIS A 96 -2.01 -7.87 -1.49
C HIS A 96 -1.27 -6.76 -0.76
N ILE A 97 -1.74 -5.53 -0.93
CA ILE A 97 -1.28 -4.35 -0.19
C ILE A 97 -2.49 -3.69 0.46
N GLN A 98 -2.33 -3.30 1.72
CA GLN A 98 -3.23 -2.40 2.44
C GLN A 98 -2.50 -1.11 2.80
N SER A 99 -3.26 -0.05 3.03
CA SER A 99 -2.71 1.27 3.37
C SER A 99 -3.43 1.91 4.54
N THR A 100 -2.67 2.57 5.39
CA THR A 100 -3.16 3.61 6.30
C THR A 100 -3.06 4.96 5.60
N ARG A 101 -3.22 6.08 6.32
CA ARG A 101 -3.02 7.41 5.73
C ARG A 101 -1.59 7.63 5.25
N SER A 102 -0.60 6.98 5.86
CA SER A 102 0.82 7.27 5.58
C SER A 102 1.73 6.05 5.50
N ALA A 103 1.20 4.83 5.65
CA ALA A 103 1.99 3.60 5.59
C ALA A 103 1.29 2.51 4.76
N PHE A 104 2.07 1.51 4.36
CA PHE A 104 1.62 0.33 3.64
C PHE A 104 2.00 -0.94 4.38
N ALA A 105 1.19 -1.98 4.17
CA ALA A 105 1.48 -3.35 4.58
C ALA A 105 1.24 -4.30 3.39
N ALA A 106 2.27 -5.03 2.98
CA ALA A 106 2.21 -6.02 1.90
C ALA A 106 2.24 -7.44 2.46
N ILE A 107 1.28 -8.27 2.03
CA ILE A 107 1.27 -9.71 2.29
C ILE A 107 1.95 -10.41 1.11
N ARG A 108 2.99 -11.18 1.40
CA ARG A 108 3.68 -12.02 0.40
C ARG A 108 3.04 -13.39 0.27
N ALA A 109 3.33 -14.09 -0.82
CA ALA A 109 2.80 -15.43 -1.11
C ALA A 109 3.16 -16.48 -0.04
N ASN A 110 4.26 -16.29 0.68
CA ASN A 110 4.66 -17.13 1.80
C ASN A 110 3.96 -16.78 3.13
N GLY A 111 3.02 -15.84 3.14
CA GLY A 111 2.30 -15.37 4.33
C GLY A 111 3.10 -14.43 5.24
N SER A 112 4.30 -14.00 4.85
CA SER A 112 5.04 -12.94 5.57
C SER A 112 4.51 -11.55 5.21
N VAL A 113 4.65 -10.61 6.15
CA VAL A 113 4.27 -9.21 5.93
C VAL A 113 5.49 -8.30 5.92
N VAL A 114 5.52 -7.37 4.96
CA VAL A 114 6.46 -6.25 4.90
C VAL A 114 5.70 -4.95 5.05
N THR A 115 6.20 -4.05 5.89
CA THR A 115 5.63 -2.73 6.14
C THR A 115 6.63 -1.64 5.76
N TRP A 116 6.11 -0.49 5.34
CA TRP A 116 6.92 0.70 5.05
C TRP A 116 6.07 1.98 5.10
N GLY A 117 6.73 3.14 5.13
CA GLY A 117 6.10 4.46 5.29
C GLY A 117 6.24 4.98 6.73
N ALA A 118 5.29 5.81 7.16
CA ALA A 118 5.35 6.46 8.47
C ALA A 118 5.29 5.44 9.61
N ALA A 119 6.32 5.42 10.47
CA ALA A 119 6.47 4.43 11.54
C ALA A 119 5.29 4.48 12.53
N GLU A 120 4.88 5.68 12.91
CA GLU A 120 3.77 5.96 13.82
C GLU A 120 2.39 5.55 13.28
N GLU A 121 2.27 5.37 11.96
CA GLU A 121 1.06 4.92 11.28
C GLU A 121 1.15 3.47 10.75
N GLY A 122 2.07 2.68 11.33
CA GLY A 122 2.20 1.24 11.06
C GLY A 122 3.25 0.87 10.01
N GLY A 123 4.08 1.82 9.58
CA GLY A 123 5.24 1.57 8.72
C GLY A 123 6.39 0.85 9.42
N ASP A 124 6.37 0.79 10.76
CA ASP A 124 7.28 -0.02 11.58
C ASP A 124 6.48 -1.14 12.27
N SER A 125 6.70 -2.39 11.82
CA SER A 125 6.15 -3.60 12.43
C SER A 125 7.19 -4.40 13.24
N SER A 126 8.38 -3.85 13.49
CA SER A 126 9.49 -4.58 14.13
C SER A 126 9.12 -5.22 15.47
N ALA A 127 8.27 -4.56 16.26
CA ALA A 127 7.79 -5.05 17.57
C ALA A 127 6.90 -6.31 17.49
N VAL A 128 6.33 -6.62 16.33
CA VAL A 128 5.47 -7.79 16.10
C VAL A 128 5.93 -8.63 14.92
N GLN A 129 7.10 -8.35 14.34
CA GLN A 129 7.57 -8.96 13.09
C GLN A 129 7.72 -10.48 13.21
N ASP A 130 8.09 -10.97 14.40
CA ASP A 130 8.18 -12.38 14.73
C ASP A 130 6.83 -13.09 14.64
N LYS A 131 5.71 -12.37 14.80
CA LYS A 131 4.34 -12.89 14.69
C LYS A 131 3.74 -12.73 13.30
N LEU A 132 4.34 -11.92 12.42
CA LEU A 132 3.81 -11.65 11.07
C LEU A 132 4.24 -12.70 10.04
N HIS A 133 3.91 -13.95 10.35
CA HIS A 133 4.08 -15.11 9.49
C HIS A 133 2.75 -15.87 9.37
N ASN A 134 2.53 -16.60 8.26
CA ASN A 134 1.25 -17.25 7.95
C ASN A 134 0.04 -16.29 7.97
N VAL A 135 0.26 -15.02 7.63
CA VAL A 135 -0.80 -14.02 7.52
C VAL A 135 -1.64 -14.30 6.28
N VAL A 136 -2.96 -14.39 6.47
CA VAL A 136 -3.92 -14.64 5.38
C VAL A 136 -4.64 -13.38 4.95
N HIS A 137 -4.79 -12.41 5.86
CA HIS A 137 -5.48 -11.16 5.57
C HIS A 137 -4.94 -10.01 6.42
N VAL A 138 -4.96 -8.80 5.87
CA VAL A 138 -4.64 -7.55 6.59
C VAL A 138 -5.78 -6.56 6.35
N GLN A 139 -6.16 -5.84 7.40
CA GLN A 139 -7.05 -4.69 7.35
C GLN A 139 -6.33 -3.48 7.91
N ALA A 140 -6.70 -2.30 7.43
CA ALA A 140 -6.11 -1.03 7.86
C ALA A 140 -7.18 -0.09 8.41
N THR A 141 -6.75 0.74 9.35
CA THR A 141 -7.47 1.93 9.83
C THR A 141 -6.76 3.18 9.31
N GLY A 142 -7.13 4.36 9.79
CA GLY A 142 -6.40 5.58 9.47
C GLY A 142 -4.92 5.57 9.91
N ARG A 143 -4.53 4.77 10.93
CA ARG A 143 -3.20 4.84 11.57
C ARG A 143 -2.57 3.50 11.97
N GLY A 144 -3.24 2.38 11.72
CA GLY A 144 -2.72 1.08 12.15
C GLY A 144 -3.37 -0.05 11.38
N PHE A 145 -2.85 -1.25 11.59
CA PHE A 145 -3.22 -2.46 10.88
C PHE A 145 -3.63 -3.58 11.84
N ALA A 146 -4.43 -4.50 11.33
CA ALA A 146 -4.75 -5.78 11.96
C ALA A 146 -4.57 -6.90 10.94
N ALA A 147 -3.79 -7.91 11.28
CA ALA A 147 -3.56 -9.12 10.49
C ALA A 147 -4.33 -10.30 11.10
N ILE A 148 -4.97 -11.09 10.25
CA ILE A 148 -5.52 -12.41 10.59
C ILE A 148 -4.51 -13.46 10.13
N LEU A 149 -4.10 -14.34 11.03
CA LEU A 149 -3.20 -15.46 10.75
C LEU A 149 -3.99 -16.71 10.35
N ALA A 150 -3.31 -17.69 9.76
CA ALA A 150 -3.92 -18.96 9.35
C ALA A 150 -4.50 -19.77 10.52
N ASP A 151 -4.02 -19.54 11.74
CA ASP A 151 -4.56 -20.12 12.98
C ASP A 151 -5.76 -19.34 13.56
N SER A 152 -6.27 -18.36 12.80
CA SER A 152 -7.35 -17.44 13.19
C SER A 152 -7.02 -16.48 14.33
N SER A 153 -5.77 -16.40 14.78
CA SER A 153 -5.32 -15.37 15.70
C SER A 153 -5.18 -14.00 15.01
N VAL A 154 -5.16 -12.93 15.82
CA VAL A 154 -5.06 -11.54 15.33
C VAL A 154 -3.82 -10.86 15.91
N VAL A 155 -3.06 -10.21 15.03
CA VAL A 155 -1.91 -9.35 15.40
C VAL A 155 -2.20 -7.93 14.94
N THR A 156 -1.97 -6.94 15.80
CA THR A 156 -2.16 -5.52 15.46
C THR A 156 -0.88 -4.72 15.64
N TRP A 157 -0.70 -3.66 14.85
CA TRP A 157 0.42 -2.74 14.96
C TRP A 157 0.07 -1.35 14.38
N GLY A 158 0.92 -0.36 14.67
CA GLY A 158 0.64 1.06 14.40
C GLY A 158 -0.30 1.69 15.44
N GLY A 159 -0.67 2.96 15.23
CA GLY A 159 -1.68 3.65 16.06
C GLY A 159 -1.15 4.60 17.13
N GLY A 160 0.12 5.04 17.06
CA GLY A 160 0.74 5.91 18.08
C GLY A 160 0.76 5.29 19.50
N GLU A 161 1.25 6.04 20.50
CA GLU A 161 1.58 5.59 21.87
C GLU A 161 0.46 4.88 22.68
N SER A 162 -0.73 4.65 22.12
CA SER A 162 -1.82 3.91 22.77
C SER A 162 -1.88 2.41 22.41
N ALA A 163 -1.12 1.92 21.42
CA ALA A 163 -1.17 0.51 21.01
C ALA A 163 -0.25 -0.42 21.83
N SER A 164 0.63 0.13 22.68
CA SER A 164 1.58 -0.66 23.49
C SER A 164 0.97 -1.37 24.69
N TYR A 165 -0.34 -1.20 24.97
CA TYR A 165 -0.94 -1.74 26.20
C TYR A 165 -1.86 -2.95 26.05
N ASN A 166 -2.31 -3.34 24.85
CA ASN A 166 -3.37 -4.35 24.76
C ASN A 166 -3.03 -5.47 23.76
N GLN A 167 -2.21 -6.42 24.22
CA GLN A 167 -2.26 -7.80 23.72
C GLN A 167 -3.57 -8.44 24.17
N TYR A 168 -4.70 -8.07 23.55
CA TYR A 168 -5.91 -8.88 23.66
C TYR A 168 -5.99 -9.80 22.45
N THR A 169 -5.53 -11.03 22.65
CA THR A 169 -5.93 -12.17 21.84
C THR A 169 -7.44 -12.31 22.00
N CYS A 170 -8.22 -11.70 21.09
CA CYS A 170 -9.64 -12.02 20.99
C CYS A 170 -9.73 -13.39 20.31
N CYS A 171 -9.69 -14.46 21.10
CA CYS A 171 -10.17 -15.75 20.65
C CYS A 171 -11.66 -15.59 20.33
N LEU A 172 -12.02 -15.59 19.05
CA LEU A 172 -13.41 -15.81 18.66
C LEU A 172 -13.72 -17.29 18.94
N ASN A 173 -14.23 -17.57 20.13
CA ASN A 173 -14.98 -18.79 20.40
C ASN A 173 -16.43 -18.53 20.00
N ASP A 174 -16.88 -19.20 18.94
CA ASP A 174 -17.99 -20.17 18.96
C ASP A 174 -18.31 -20.67 17.53
#